data_AF-A0A2P5CCK0-F1
#
_entry.id   AF-A0A2P5CCK0-F1
#
_cell.length_a   1.000
_cell.length_b   1.000
_cell.length_c   1.000
_cell.angle_alpha   90.00
_cell.angle_beta   90.00
_cell.angle_gamma   90.00
#
_symmetry.space_group_name_H-M   'P 1'
#
loop_
_entity.id
_entity.type
_entity.pdbx_description
1 polymer ?
#
loop_
_entity_poly.entity_id
_entity_poly.type
_entity_poly.pdbx_seq_one_letter_code
_entity_poly.pdbx_strand_id
1 'polypeptide(L)'
;MSKSINISFCKFKDSLLQTATTTIELVGWTPPLQKWTKLNFDISHSLSKVVAAVVVRDNEGNILTIVSSLLPPICPLLAESLVSSLAIDVASSLNLKFIFLERDSIVPLKNIQAQQETSP
;
A
#
# COMPACT_ATOMS: atom_id res chain seq x y z
N MET A 1 -7.57 10.39 18.52
CA MET A 1 -6.48 10.64 17.55
C MET A 1 -6.78 10.19 16.10
N SER A 2 -7.87 9.47 15.81
CA SER A 2 -8.19 8.97 14.45
C SER A 2 -8.64 10.03 13.41
N LYS A 3 -9.21 11.17 13.84
CA LYS A 3 -9.79 12.18 12.94
C LYS A 3 -8.79 12.87 12.00
N SER A 4 -7.54 13.07 12.44
CA SER A 4 -6.58 13.89 11.68
C SER A 4 -6.04 13.19 10.42
N ILE A 5 -5.90 11.87 10.45
CA ILE A 5 -5.37 11.10 9.32
C ILE A 5 -6.41 11.02 8.20
N ASN A 6 -7.67 10.80 8.57
CA ASN A 6 -8.78 10.74 7.62
C ASN A 6 -8.94 12.08 6.88
N ILE A 7 -8.83 13.20 7.61
CA ILE A 7 -8.87 14.54 7.02
C ILE A 7 -7.70 14.77 6.06
N SER A 8 -6.48 14.37 6.42
CA SER A 8 -5.32 14.51 5.55
C SER A 8 -5.43 13.66 4.28
N PHE A 9 -5.95 12.42 4.38
CA PHE A 9 -6.21 11.56 3.23
C PHE A 9 -7.25 12.16 2.29
N CYS A 10 -8.39 12.64 2.82
CA CYS A 10 -9.42 13.28 2.01
C CYS A 10 -8.87 14.54 1.30
N LYS A 11 -8.15 15.40 2.03
CA LYS A 11 -7.54 16.61 1.43
C LYS A 11 -6.56 16.28 0.31
N PHE A 12 -5.74 15.24 0.51
CA PHE A 12 -4.80 14.80 -0.52
C PHE A 12 -5.53 14.24 -1.75
N LYS A 13 -6.54 13.39 -1.54
CA LYS A 13 -7.40 12.87 -2.61
C LYS A 13 -8.06 13.99 -3.39
N ASP A 14 -8.65 14.97 -2.70
CA ASP A 14 -9.34 16.10 -3.33
C ASP A 14 -8.36 16.94 -4.16
N SER A 15 -7.15 17.17 -3.66
CA SER A 15 -6.09 17.86 -4.41
C SER A 15 -5.66 17.11 -5.66
N LEU A 16 -5.54 15.78 -5.61
CA LEU A 16 -5.19 14.96 -6.78
C LEU A 16 -6.28 15.01 -7.86
N LEU A 17 -7.55 14.94 -7.45
CA LEU A 17 -8.69 14.99 -8.36
C LEU A 17 -8.82 16.37 -9.04
N GLN A 18 -8.47 17.45 -8.34
CA GLN A 18 -8.54 18.81 -8.87
C GLN A 18 -7.48 19.09 -9.94
N THR A 19 -6.43 18.27 -10.01
CA THR A 19 -5.30 18.45 -10.95
C THR A 19 -5.50 17.69 -12.27
N ALA A 20 -6.45 16.75 -12.33
CA ALA A 20 -6.61 15.83 -13.45
C ALA A 20 -7.84 16.14 -14.32
N THR A 21 -7.78 17.20 -15.13
CA THR A 21 -8.82 17.53 -16.14
C THR A 21 -8.58 16.80 -17.47
N THR A 22 -8.30 15.50 -17.44
CA THR A 22 -8.16 14.68 -18.66
C THR A 22 -8.84 13.35 -18.41
N THR A 23 -9.86 13.05 -19.21
CA THR A 23 -10.75 11.87 -19.19
C THR A 23 -10.19 10.69 -18.38
N ILE A 24 -10.44 10.70 -17.07
CA ILE A 24 -9.93 9.69 -16.15
C ILE A 24 -10.93 8.53 -16.19
N GLU A 25 -10.52 7.38 -16.73
CA GLU A 25 -11.04 6.09 -16.27
C GLU A 25 -10.96 6.14 -14.75
N LEU A 26 -12.10 6.33 -14.06
CA LEU A 26 -12.16 6.49 -12.61
C LEU A 26 -11.39 5.34 -11.97
N VAL A 27 -10.13 5.58 -11.57
CA VAL A 27 -9.35 4.73 -10.68
C VAL A 27 -10.00 4.88 -9.31
N GLY A 28 -11.17 4.28 -9.18
CA GLY A 28 -12.03 4.29 -8.02
C GLY A 28 -11.67 3.14 -7.09
N TRP A 29 -12.06 3.29 -5.83
CA TRP A 29 -12.04 2.20 -4.87
C TRP A 29 -12.75 0.97 -5.47
N THR A 30 -12.01 -0.13 -5.64
CA THR A 30 -12.58 -1.42 -6.02
C THR A 30 -12.81 -2.23 -4.73
N PRO A 31 -14.04 -2.29 -4.20
CA PRO A 31 -14.27 -2.94 -2.92
C PRO A 31 -14.02 -4.45 -3.01
N PRO A 32 -13.46 -5.07 -1.96
CA PRO A 32 -13.46 -6.53 -1.86
C PRO A 32 -14.89 -7.05 -1.63
N LEU A 33 -15.07 -8.38 -1.64
CA LEU A 33 -16.35 -9.01 -1.32
C LEU A 33 -16.87 -8.58 0.06
N GLN A 34 -18.18 -8.66 0.27
CA GLN A 34 -18.77 -8.32 1.56
C GLN A 34 -18.15 -9.17 2.70
N LYS A 35 -17.86 -8.53 3.83
CA LYS A 35 -17.14 -9.11 5.00
C LYS A 35 -15.64 -9.36 4.80
N TRP A 36 -15.09 -9.09 3.62
CA TRP A 36 -13.66 -9.13 3.40
C TRP A 36 -13.03 -7.80 3.76
N THR A 37 -11.80 -7.88 4.27
CA THR A 37 -10.98 -6.70 4.56
C THR A 37 -9.89 -6.63 3.51
N LYS A 38 -9.74 -5.47 2.86
CA LYS A 38 -8.65 -5.24 1.93
C LYS A 38 -7.43 -4.67 2.66
N LEU A 39 -6.27 -5.24 2.42
CA LEU A 39 -5.00 -4.73 2.91
C LEU A 39 -4.22 -4.22 1.70
N ASN A 40 -4.22 -2.90 1.54
CA ASN A 40 -3.36 -2.24 0.57
C ASN A 40 -1.97 -2.10 1.17
N PHE A 41 -0.93 -2.52 0.46
CA PHE A 41 0.43 -2.40 0.97
C PHE A 41 1.40 -1.96 -0.12
N ASP A 42 2.40 -1.18 0.29
CA ASP A 42 3.41 -0.63 -0.61
C ASP A 42 4.72 -0.31 0.13
N ILE A 43 5.79 -0.16 -0.64
CA ILE A 43 7.11 0.20 -0.17
C ILE A 43 7.65 1.43 -0.89
N SER A 44 8.38 2.25 -0.15
CA SER A 44 9.14 3.37 -0.71
C SER A 44 10.61 3.20 -0.39
N HIS A 45 11.44 3.24 -1.42
CA HIS A 45 12.89 3.17 -1.30
C HIS A 45 13.51 4.57 -1.30
N SER A 46 14.50 4.75 -0.42
CA SER A 46 15.48 5.83 -0.52
C SER A 46 16.90 5.25 -0.39
N LEU A 47 17.91 6.09 -0.61
CA LEU A 47 19.31 5.69 -0.44
C LEU A 47 19.66 5.24 0.98
N SER A 48 18.93 5.71 1.99
CA SER A 48 19.25 5.50 3.41
C SER A 48 18.23 4.67 4.17
N LYS A 49 17.07 4.39 3.58
CA LYS A 49 16.00 3.65 4.25
C LYS A 49 14.98 3.10 3.27
N VAL A 50 14.23 2.11 3.74
CA VAL A 50 13.00 1.65 3.10
C VAL A 50 11.85 1.86 4.06
N VAL A 51 10.73 2.35 3.55
CA VAL A 51 9.49 2.49 4.33
C VAL A 51 8.48 1.51 3.78
N ALA A 52 7.99 0.61 4.62
CA ALA A 52 6.89 -0.28 4.32
C ALA A 52 5.61 0.27 4.96
N ALA A 53 4.49 0.21 4.24
CA ALA A 53 3.19 0.63 4.75
C ALA A 53 2.09 -0.36 4.37
N VAL A 54 1.15 -0.57 5.29
CA VAL A 54 -0.05 -1.38 5.12
C VAL A 54 -1.24 -0.56 5.59
N VAL A 55 -2.26 -0.45 4.75
CA VAL A 55 -3.53 0.21 5.03
C VAL A 55 -4.62 -0.84 4.97
N VAL A 56 -5.29 -1.06 6.10
CA VAL A 56 -6.36 -2.04 6.25
C VAL A 56 -7.70 -1.32 6.12
N ARG A 57 -8.55 -1.78 5.20
CA ARG A 57 -9.85 -1.19 4.90
C ARG A 57 -10.96 -2.24 4.88
N ASP A 58 -12.15 -1.89 5.35
CA ASP A 58 -13.34 -2.72 5.17
C ASP A 58 -13.82 -2.69 3.70
N ASN A 59 -14.91 -3.40 3.42
CA ASN A 59 -15.48 -3.46 2.07
C ASN A 59 -16.05 -2.12 1.57
N GLU A 60 -16.39 -1.20 2.48
CA GLU A 60 -16.87 0.15 2.14
C GLU A 60 -15.71 1.13 1.89
N GLY A 61 -14.47 0.70 2.14
CA GLY A 61 -13.27 1.51 1.98
C GLY A 61 -12.90 2.32 3.22
N ASN A 62 -13.61 2.13 4.34
CA ASN A 62 -13.27 2.76 5.62
C ASN A 62 -11.96 2.18 6.14
N ILE A 63 -11.06 3.05 6.59
CA ILE A 63 -9.77 2.64 7.16
C ILE A 63 -10.01 2.08 8.57
N LEU A 64 -9.67 0.81 8.76
CA LEU A 64 -9.69 0.14 10.05
C LEU A 64 -8.39 0.40 10.82
N THR A 65 -7.24 0.26 10.14
CA THR A 65 -5.93 0.56 10.71
C THR A 65 -4.89 0.87 9.63
N ILE A 66 -3.78 1.47 10.04
CA ILE A 66 -2.60 1.73 9.21
C ILE A 66 -1.38 1.32 10.03
N VAL A 67 -0.50 0.54 9.40
CA VAL A 67 0.77 0.12 9.99
C VAL A 67 1.89 0.52 9.06
N SER A 68 2.96 1.07 9.61
CA SER A 68 4.19 1.36 8.87
C SER A 68 5.41 0.84 9.61
N SER A 69 6.44 0.49 8.85
CA SER A 69 7.71 0.03 9.37
C SER A 69 8.86 0.70 8.63
N LEU A 70 9.89 1.08 9.39
CA LEU A 70 11.15 1.57 8.85
C LEU A 70 12.13 0.41 8.76
N LEU A 71 12.61 0.15 7.56
CA LEU A 71 13.57 -0.91 7.29
C LEU A 71 14.91 -0.28 6.89
N PRO A 72 16.05 -0.95 7.18
CA PRO A 72 17.34 -0.54 6.64
C PRO A 72 17.33 -0.58 5.10
N PRO A 73 18.32 0.04 4.42
CA PRO A 73 18.50 -0.13 2.98
C PRO A 73 18.63 -1.61 2.64
N ILE A 74 17.69 -2.11 1.84
CA ILE A 74 17.62 -3.50 1.39
C ILE A 74 17.23 -3.52 -0.08
N CYS A 75 17.52 -4.64 -0.77
CA CYS A 75 17.15 -4.77 -2.17
C CYS A 75 15.62 -4.74 -2.35
N PRO A 76 15.11 -4.24 -3.48
CA PRO A 76 13.67 -4.11 -3.73
C PRO A 76 12.89 -5.40 -3.54
N LEU A 77 13.40 -6.53 -4.04
CA LEU A 77 12.71 -7.82 -3.91
C LEU A 77 12.54 -8.26 -2.46
N LEU A 78 13.55 -8.03 -1.61
CA LEU A 78 13.46 -8.33 -0.19
C LEU A 78 12.49 -7.39 0.52
N ALA A 79 12.50 -6.10 0.17
CA ALA A 79 11.54 -5.13 0.69
C ALA A 79 10.10 -5.51 0.34
N GLU A 80 9.84 -5.94 -0.90
CA GLU A 80 8.52 -6.40 -1.34
C GLU A 80 8.05 -7.62 -0.55
N SER A 81 8.96 -8.55 -0.28
CA SER A 81 8.67 -9.74 0.53
C SER A 81 8.36 -9.38 1.98
N LEU A 82 9.13 -8.44 2.56
CA LEU A 82 8.95 -7.99 3.94
C LEU A 82 7.65 -7.21 4.14
N VAL A 83 7.27 -6.31 3.22
CA VAL A 83 5.98 -5.61 3.33
C VAL A 83 4.79 -6.57 3.17
N SER A 84 4.94 -7.59 2.34
CA SER A 84 3.91 -8.63 2.17
C SER A 84 3.75 -9.43 3.47
N SER A 85 4.87 -9.81 4.10
CA SER A 85 4.86 -10.45 5.43
C SER A 85 4.22 -9.56 6.47
N LEU A 86 4.58 -8.26 6.49
CA LEU A 86 3.98 -7.29 7.41
C LEU A 86 2.46 -7.22 7.23
N ALA A 87 1.95 -7.24 6.00
CA ALA A 87 0.49 -7.24 5.76
C ALA A 87 -0.18 -8.50 6.34
N ILE A 88 0.45 -9.66 6.21
CA ILE A 88 -0.05 -10.92 6.79
C ILE A 88 -0.02 -10.87 8.33
N ASP A 89 1.07 -10.38 8.91
CA ASP A 89 1.21 -10.23 10.36
C ASP A 89 0.15 -9.28 10.92
N VAL A 90 -0.10 -8.16 10.23
CA VAL A 90 -1.17 -7.22 10.56
C VAL A 90 -2.54 -7.91 10.49
N ALA A 91 -2.83 -8.64 9.42
CA ALA A 91 -4.09 -9.38 9.29
C ALA A 91 -4.29 -10.40 10.43
N SER A 92 -3.21 -11.12 10.78
CA SER A 92 -3.21 -12.10 11.86
C SER A 92 -3.45 -11.43 13.22
N SER A 93 -2.75 -10.33 13.52
CA SER A 93 -2.89 -9.59 14.78
C SER A 93 -4.30 -9.02 15.00
N LEU A 94 -5.01 -8.70 13.91
CA LEU A 94 -6.38 -8.20 13.92
C LEU A 94 -7.43 -9.34 13.90
N ASN A 95 -7.00 -10.61 13.88
CA ASN A 95 -7.86 -11.78 13.75
C ASN A 95 -8.79 -11.71 12.51
N LEU A 96 -8.30 -11.18 11.38
CA LEU A 96 -9.09 -11.09 10.15
C LEU A 96 -9.24 -12.47 9.52
N LYS A 97 -10.48 -12.87 9.23
CA LYS A 97 -10.79 -14.18 8.63
C LYS A 97 -10.73 -14.20 7.11
N PHE A 98 -11.16 -13.11 6.47
CA PHE A 98 -11.24 -12.99 5.02
C PHE A 98 -10.51 -11.73 4.60
N ILE A 99 -9.36 -11.92 3.94
CA ILE A 99 -8.48 -10.82 3.53
C ILE A 99 -8.29 -10.78 2.02
N PHE A 100 -8.20 -9.58 1.48
CA PHE A 100 -7.79 -9.32 0.11
C PHE A 100 -6.49 -8.51 0.15
N LEU A 101 -5.38 -9.13 -0.23
CA LEU A 101 -4.08 -8.45 -0.28
C LEU A 101 -3.94 -7.75 -1.63
N GLU A 102 -3.70 -6.44 -1.62
CA GLU A 102 -3.55 -5.65 -2.83
C GLU A 102 -2.27 -4.80 -2.75
N ARG A 103 -1.34 -5.06 -3.65
CA ARG A 103 -0.17 -4.20 -3.83
C ARG A 103 -0.47 -3.18 -4.91
N ASP A 104 -0.21 -1.92 -4.63
CA ASP A 104 -0.30 -0.88 -5.67
C ASP A 104 0.96 -0.95 -6.54
N SER A 105 0.97 -1.86 -7.51
CA SER A 105 2.07 -1.92 -8.48
C SER A 105 1.53 -1.82 -9.90
N ILE A 106 1.66 -0.63 -10.48
CA ILE A 106 1.66 -0.39 -11.94
C ILE A 106 2.96 -0.89 -12.59
N VAL A 107 4.02 -1.13 -11.81
CA VAL A 107 5.31 -1.60 -12.35
C VAL A 107 5.20 -3.08 -12.73
N PRO A 108 5.40 -3.45 -14.01
CA PRO A 108 5.51 -4.85 -14.39
C PRO A 108 6.71 -5.45 -13.65
N LEU A 109 6.53 -6.62 -13.03
CA LEU A 109 7.57 -7.41 -12.36
C LEU A 109 8.88 -7.57 -13.17
N LYS A 110 8.84 -7.29 -14.48
CA LYS A 110 9.99 -7.26 -15.40
C LYS A 110 11.10 -6.28 -14.99
N ASN A 111 10.79 -5.16 -14.33
CA ASN A 111 11.82 -4.14 -14.03
C ASN A 111 12.66 -4.44 -12.78
N ILE A 112 12.24 -5.40 -11.93
CA ILE A 112 13.00 -5.79 -10.74
C ILE A 112 14.26 -6.60 -11.14
N GLN A 113 14.24 -7.30 -12.29
CA GLN A 113 15.42 -7.98 -12.83
C GLN A 113 16.51 -7.00 -13.30
N ALA A 114 16.13 -5.83 -13.83
CA ALA A 114 17.08 -4.86 -14.39
C ALA A 114 17.94 -4.13 -13.33
N GLN A 115 17.52 -4.13 -12.06
CA GLN A 115 18.29 -3.53 -10.96
C GLN A 115 19.30 -4.49 -10.32
N GLN A 116 19.39 -5.74 -10.78
CA GLN A 116 20.45 -6.67 -10.39
C GLN A 116 21.69 -6.60 -11.28
N GLU A 117 21.62 -5.95 -12.46
CA GLU A 117 22.72 -5.92 -13.45
C GLU A 117 23.56 -4.64 -13.45
N THR A 118 23.39 -3.75 -12.47
CA THR A 118 24.25 -2.55 -12.34
C THR A 118 24.84 -2.44 -10.93
N SER A 119 25.81 -3.31 -10.65
CA SER A 119 26.96 -2.97 -9.81
C SER A 119 28.23 -3.10 -10.65
N PRO A 120 29.17 -2.14 -10.59
CA PRO A 120 30.50 -2.30 -11.16
C PRO A 120 31.30 -3.42 -10.46
#